data_AF-A0A1Y5L403-F1
#
_entry.id   AF-A0A1Y5L403-F1
#
_cell.length_a   1.000
_cell.length_b   1.000
_cell.length_c   1.000
_cell.angle_alpha   90.00
_cell.angle_beta   90.00
_cell.angle_gamma   90.00
#
_symmetry.space_group_name_H-M   'P 1'
#
loop_
_entity.id
_entity.type
_entity.pdbx_description
1 polymer ?
#
loop_
_entity_poly.entity_id
_entity_poly.type
_entity_poly.pdbx_seq_one_letter_code
_entity_poly.pdbx_strand_id
1 'polypeptide(L)'
;MSILETVLIFVGIPALITAFFAAMSFVGKKTPGPVPPAFHLGEEWTHAPVLWSAVDEVTTHGHHGGHHGAHAGSEDLIGGSASGKW
;
A
#
# COMPACT_ATOMS: atom_id res chain seq x y z
N MET A 1 0.65 -16.89 -51.13
CA MET A 1 1.00 -16.62 -49.73
C MET A 1 1.92 -17.72 -49.24
N SER A 2 3.11 -17.38 -48.76
CA SER A 2 4.06 -18.39 -48.24
C SER A 2 3.87 -18.63 -46.74
N ILE A 3 4.35 -19.77 -46.22
CA ILE A 3 4.30 -20.06 -44.78
C ILE A 3 5.06 -18.99 -43.98
N LEU A 4 6.22 -18.54 -44.49
CA LEU A 4 7.02 -17.49 -43.87
C LEU A 4 6.23 -16.17 -43.78
N GLU A 5 5.55 -15.80 -44.86
CA GLU A 5 4.69 -14.61 -44.93
C GLU A 5 3.52 -14.70 -43.95
N THR A 6 2.84 -15.85 -43.85
CA THR A 6 1.77 -16.09 -42.88
C THR A 6 2.27 -15.93 -41.45
N VAL A 7 3.42 -16.51 -41.10
CA VAL A 7 3.99 -16.41 -39.75
C VAL A 7 4.40 -14.97 -39.42
N LEU A 8 5.05 -14.26 -40.35
CA LEU A 8 5.44 -12.87 -40.14
C LEU A 8 4.24 -11.96 -39.89
N ILE A 9 3.17 -12.13 -40.67
CA ILE A 9 1.97 -11.29 -40.56
C ILE A 9 1.19 -11.61 -39.28
N PHE A 10 0.91 -12.89 -39.00
CA PHE A 10 0.00 -13.26 -37.91
C PHE A 10 0.68 -13.45 -36.55
N VAL A 11 2.00 -13.61 -36.50
CA VAL A 11 2.75 -13.76 -35.25
C VAL A 11 3.76 -12.63 -35.08
N GLY A 12 4.54 -12.34 -36.12
CA GLY A 12 5.59 -11.33 -36.06
C GLY A 12 5.05 -9.93 -35.79
N ILE A 13 4.06 -9.48 -36.56
CA ILE A 13 3.47 -8.13 -36.39
C ILE A 13 2.81 -7.97 -35.02
N PRO A 14 1.91 -8.88 -34.55
CA PRO A 14 1.35 -8.76 -33.21
C PRO A 14 2.42 -8.75 -32.11
N ALA A 15 3.41 -9.64 -32.18
CA ALA A 15 4.49 -9.68 -31.20
C ALA A 15 5.31 -8.38 -31.17
N LEU A 16 5.62 -7.80 -32.33
CA LEU A 16 6.31 -6.50 -32.42
C LEU A 16 5.49 -5.37 -31.81
N ILE A 17 4.19 -5.32 -32.10
CA ILE A 17 3.28 -4.32 -31.51
C ILE A 17 3.25 -4.47 -29.99
N THR A 18 3.11 -5.69 -29.48
CA THR A 18 3.13 -5.96 -28.04
C THR A 18 4.46 -5.55 -27.41
N ALA A 19 5.59 -5.90 -28.02
CA ALA A 19 6.92 -5.54 -27.52
C ALA A 19 7.12 -4.01 -27.51
N PHE A 20 6.63 -3.32 -28.53
CA PHE A 20 6.69 -1.86 -28.61
C PHE A 20 5.92 -1.19 -27.45
N PHE A 21 4.67 -1.57 -27.22
CA PHE A 21 3.88 -1.00 -26.12
C PHE A 21 4.41 -1.40 -24.74
N ALA A 22 4.91 -2.63 -24.58
CA ALA A 22 5.55 -3.05 -23.35
C ALA A 22 6.79 -2.18 -23.06
N ALA A 23 7.69 -2.02 -24.03
CA ALA A 23 8.88 -1.19 -23.89
C ALA A 23 8.52 0.28 -23.56
N MET A 24 7.55 0.85 -24.27
CA MET A 24 7.07 2.22 -24.00
C MET A 24 6.48 2.36 -22.59
N SER A 25 5.83 1.32 -22.07
CA SER A 25 5.27 1.33 -20.71
C SER A 25 6.36 1.33 -19.62
N PHE A 26 7.56 0.81 -19.90
CA PHE A 26 8.69 0.80 -18.95
C PHE A 26 9.49 2.11 -18.94
N VAL A 27 9.46 2.89 -20.02
CA VAL A 27 10.17 4.17 -20.11
C VAL A 27 9.39 5.32 -19.44
N GLY A 28 8.07 5.18 -19.31
CA GLY A 28 7.19 6.18 -18.68
C GLY A 28 7.18 6.15 -17.15
N LYS A 29 6.39 7.05 -16.55
CA LYS A 29 6.09 7.01 -15.11
C LYS A 29 5.35 5.71 -14.79
N LYS A 30 5.88 4.92 -13.84
CA LYS A 30 5.32 3.61 -13.44
C LYS A 30 3.93 3.69 -12.83
N THR A 31 3.59 4.82 -12.22
CA THR A 31 2.31 5.02 -11.53
C THR A 31 1.69 6.36 -11.93
N PRO A 32 0.35 6.43 -12.01
CA PRO A 32 -0.34 7.71 -12.17
C PRO A 32 -0.13 8.57 -10.91
N GLY A 33 0.15 9.85 -11.11
CA GLY A 33 0.34 10.82 -10.02
C GLY A 33 1.79 10.99 -9.52
N PRO A 34 2.03 11.95 -8.61
CA PRO A 34 3.32 12.10 -7.94
C PRO A 34 3.54 10.95 -6.96
N VAL A 35 4.69 10.29 -7.07
CA VAL A 35 5.15 9.31 -6.08
C VAL A 35 6.05 10.06 -5.10
N PRO A 36 5.67 10.16 -3.81
CA PRO A 36 6.56 10.76 -2.82
C PRO A 36 7.84 9.93 -2.71
N PRO A 37 9.01 10.56 -2.49
CA PRO A 37 10.24 9.82 -2.24
C PRO A 37 10.08 8.95 -0.99
N ALA A 38 10.80 7.83 -0.95
CA ALA A 38 10.87 7.01 0.24
C ALA A 38 11.55 7.80 1.37
N PHE A 39 11.03 7.66 2.58
CA PHE A 39 11.68 8.18 3.79
C PHE A 39 12.84 7.26 4.17
N HIS A 40 14.02 7.83 4.44
CA HIS A 40 15.19 7.08 4.89
C HIS A 40 15.47 7.33 6.37
N LEU A 41 15.95 6.28 7.06
CA LEU A 41 16.36 6.40 8.46
C LEU A 41 17.51 7.41 8.59
N GLY A 42 17.37 8.34 9.54
CA GLY A 42 18.30 9.46 9.75
C GLY A 42 17.85 10.78 9.11
N GLU A 43 16.86 10.76 8.22
CA GLU A 43 16.20 11.97 7.74
C GLU A 43 15.24 12.53 8.82
N GLU A 44 15.06 13.86 8.83
CA GLU A 44 14.06 14.50 9.67
C GLU A 44 12.65 14.26 9.12
N TRP A 45 11.70 13.92 10.00
CA TRP A 45 10.31 13.75 9.60
C TRP A 45 9.61 15.10 9.43
N THR A 46 9.49 15.55 8.18
CA THR A 46 8.84 16.83 7.83
C THR A 46 7.36 16.68 7.43
N HIS A 47 6.85 15.45 7.37
CA HIS A 47 5.46 15.16 7.03
C HIS A 47 4.54 15.40 8.23
N ALA A 48 3.25 15.58 7.97
CA ALA A 48 2.24 15.65 9.03
C ALA A 48 2.24 14.37 9.89
N PRO A 49 1.77 14.41 11.15
CA PRO A 49 1.60 13.21 11.96
C PRO A 49 0.70 12.18 11.25
N VAL A 50 1.11 10.91 11.28
CA VAL A 50 0.39 9.81 10.61
C VAL A 50 -0.02 8.78 11.65
N LEU A 51 -1.30 8.38 11.60
CA LEU A 51 -1.84 7.24 12.34
C LEU A 51 -2.48 6.28 11.33
N TRP A 52 -2.04 5.02 11.34
CA TRP A 52 -2.65 3.96 10.55
C TRP A 52 -3.35 2.99 11.50
N SER A 53 -4.68 3.07 11.55
CA SER A 53 -5.50 2.15 12.33
C SER A 53 -5.71 0.85 11.55
N ALA A 54 -5.75 -0.28 12.26
CA ALA A 54 -6.24 -1.53 11.69
C ALA A 54 -7.71 -1.37 11.26
N VAL A 55 -8.07 -1.96 10.12
CA VAL A 55 -9.45 -1.91 9.57
C VAL A 55 -10.23 -3.20 9.79
N ASP A 56 -9.56 -4.29 10.17
CA ASP A 56 -10.15 -5.63 10.28
C ASP A 56 -10.58 -6.01 11.71
N GLU A 57 -10.58 -5.06 12.64
CA GLU A 57 -11.01 -5.32 14.02
C GLU A 57 -12.53 -5.51 14.06
N VAL A 58 -12.98 -6.77 14.20
CA VAL A 58 -14.36 -7.08 14.60
C VAL A 58 -14.49 -6.72 16.09
N THR A 59 -14.91 -5.49 16.38
CA THR A 59 -15.19 -5.03 17.75
C THR A 59 -16.45 -5.67 18.36
N THR A 60 -17.13 -6.56 17.62
CA THR A 60 -18.40 -7.17 18.04
C THR A 60 -18.36 -8.70 17.96
N HIS A 61 -17.77 -9.36 18.95
CA HIS A 61 -18.28 -10.63 19.46
C HIS A 61 -18.26 -10.53 20.99
N GLY A 62 -19.43 -10.21 21.55
CA GLY A 62 -19.57 -9.76 22.93
C GLY A 62 -19.39 -10.84 23.98
N HIS A 63 -19.23 -10.37 25.22
CA HIS A 63 -19.95 -10.87 26.38
C HIS A 63 -20.15 -9.70 27.35
N HIS A 64 -21.38 -9.60 27.87
CA HIS A 64 -21.88 -8.59 28.80
C HIS A 64 -20.89 -8.17 29.89
N GLY A 65 -20.68 -6.86 30.05
CA GLY A 65 -19.77 -6.33 31.07
C GLY A 65 -19.90 -4.83 31.30
N GLY A 66 -21.11 -4.37 31.60
CA GLY A 66 -21.30 -3.19 32.47
C GLY A 66 -21.10 -1.81 31.84
N HIS A 67 -22.18 -1.03 31.86
CA HIS A 67 -22.13 0.43 32.01
C HIS A 67 -21.55 0.84 33.38
N HIS A 68 -20.35 0.35 33.72
CA HIS A 68 -19.62 0.69 34.95
C HIS A 68 -18.15 0.91 34.59
N GLY A 69 -17.80 2.16 34.27
CA GLY A 69 -16.41 2.52 33.97
C GLY A 69 -16.13 4.01 33.80
N ALA A 70 -17.15 4.86 33.62
CA ALA A 70 -16.96 6.31 33.55
C ALA A 70 -16.87 7.00 34.94
N HIS A 71 -16.58 6.23 36.00
CA HIS A 71 -16.37 6.74 37.36
C HIS A 71 -14.98 6.40 37.93
N ALA A 72 -14.15 5.70 37.17
CA ALA A 72 -12.76 5.48 37.54
C ALA A 72 -11.94 6.72 37.10
N GLY A 73 -10.98 7.14 37.91
CA GLY A 73 -10.06 8.23 37.57
C GLY A 73 -9.38 7.94 36.22
N SER A 74 -8.98 8.98 35.49
CA SER A 74 -8.37 8.80 34.15
C SER A 74 -7.17 7.83 34.16
N GLU A 75 -6.47 7.70 35.29
CA GLU A 75 -5.41 6.72 35.51
C GLU A 75 -5.86 5.25 35.33
N ASP A 76 -7.09 4.90 35.71
CA ASP A 76 -7.63 3.53 35.63
C ASP A 76 -8.08 3.14 34.22
N LEU A 77 -8.17 4.12 33.31
CA LEU A 77 -8.55 3.93 31.89
C LEU A 77 -7.34 3.82 30.96
N ILE A 78 -6.13 4.07 31.46
CA ILE A 78 -4.90 3.97 30.68
C ILE A 78 -4.38 2.53 30.79
N GLY A 79 -4.28 1.84 29.65
CA GLY A 79 -3.72 0.49 29.58
C GLY A 79 -2.20 0.45 29.83
N GLY A 80 -1.56 -0.63 29.38
CA GLY A 80 -0.10 -0.76 29.48
C GLY A 80 0.67 0.19 28.56
N SER A 81 1.96 0.42 28.85
CA SER A 81 2.88 1.17 27.99
C SER A 81 4.20 0.43 27.80
N ALA A 82 4.86 0.66 26.66
CA ALA A 82 6.20 0.15 26.36
C ALA A 82 7.03 1.26 25.71
N SER A 83 8.33 1.30 25.98
CA SER A 83 9.26 2.27 25.38
C SER A 83 10.61 1.64 25.09
N GLY A 84 11.32 2.19 24.10
CA GLY A 84 12.64 1.74 23.67
C GLY A 84 13.35 2.79 22.84
N LYS A 85 14.66 2.60 22.64
CA LYS A 85 15.48 3.39 21.72
C LYS A 85 16.00 2.44 20.64
N TRP A 86 16.02 2.92 19.40
CA TRP A 86 16.63 2.19 18.29
C TRP A 86 18.14 2.13 18.44
#